data_AF-A0A4U0W994-F1
#
_entry.id   AF-A0A4U0W994-F1
#
_cell.length_a   1.000
_cell.length_b   1.000
_cell.length_c   1.000
_cell.angle_alpha   90.00
_cell.angle_beta   90.00
_cell.angle_gamma   90.00
#
_symmetry.space_group_name_H-M   'P 1'
#
loop_
_entity.id
_entity.type
_entity.pdbx_description
1 polymer ?
#
loop_
_entity_poly.entity_id
_entity_poly.type
_entity_poly.pdbx_seq_one_letter_code
_entity_poly.pdbx_strand_id
1 'polypeptide(L)'
;QKLLAIIISFGQAVVYVLTGLYGQPSDLGAGVCLLLVVQLVMAGLIVILLDELLQKGYGLGSGISLFIATNICESIIWKAFSPTTVNTGRGPEFEGAVIALVHLLFTWPNKQLALREAFYRQNLPNISNLLATLVVFAAVIYLQGFRVEIPVKSSKQRGMRGSYPVRLFYTSNMPIMLQSALSSNIFLISQMLYSRFSDNLLVGLIGTWEPKEGSAQLFATSGAAYYMSPPLNFTEALLDPIHTAVYIAYMLTACAVFSKTWIEVSGSSPRDVAKQLKEQGLVMAGHREQSMYKELKRVIPTAAAFGGACIGALSVASDLLGALGSGTGILLAVTIIYSYFEIAAKEGDMAGLKGMVLG
;
A
#
# COMPACT_ATOMS: atom_id res chain seq x y z
N GLN A 1 -19.16 15.53 -2.61
CA GLN A 1 -17.85 14.82 -2.66
C GLN A 1 -16.84 15.58 -3.51
N LYS A 2 -17.10 15.83 -4.80
CA LYS A 2 -16.15 16.53 -5.71
C LYS A 2 -15.75 17.95 -5.26
N LEU A 3 -16.72 18.77 -4.86
CA LEU A 3 -16.45 20.11 -4.33
C LEU A 3 -15.53 20.06 -3.10
N LEU A 4 -15.77 19.09 -2.21
CA LEU A 4 -14.93 18.85 -1.03
C LEU A 4 -13.52 18.41 -1.42
N ALA A 5 -13.37 17.54 -2.42
CA ALA A 5 -12.05 17.12 -2.92
C ALA A 5 -11.26 18.29 -3.50
N ILE A 6 -11.91 19.18 -4.26
CA ILE A 6 -11.29 20.40 -4.80
C ILE A 6 -10.87 21.35 -3.66
N ILE A 7 -11.74 21.56 -2.67
CA ILE A 7 -11.42 22.40 -1.50
C ILE A 7 -10.23 21.83 -0.72
N ILE A 8 -10.19 20.51 -0.52
CA ILE A 8 -9.07 19.83 0.15
C ILE A 8 -7.78 19.94 -0.67
N SER A 9 -7.85 19.73 -1.98
CA SER A 9 -6.69 19.88 -2.88
C SER A 9 -6.14 21.30 -2.85
N PHE A 10 -7.01 22.31 -2.84
CA PHE A 10 -6.63 23.70 -2.69
C PHE A 10 -5.98 23.97 -1.32
N GLY A 11 -6.62 23.50 -0.24
CA GLY A 11 -6.09 23.63 1.12
C GLY A 11 -4.72 22.99 1.28
N GLN A 12 -4.53 21.77 0.77
CA GLN A 12 -3.25 21.07 0.79
C GLN A 12 -2.18 21.80 -0.04
N ALA A 13 -2.51 22.25 -1.25
CA ALA A 13 -1.56 23.00 -2.09
C ALA A 13 -1.08 24.28 -1.39
N VAL A 14 -1.99 25.02 -0.75
CA VAL A 14 -1.64 26.20 0.05
C VAL A 14 -0.74 25.84 1.22
N VAL A 15 -1.07 24.77 1.95
CA VAL A 15 -0.25 24.30 3.08
C VAL A 15 1.15 23.87 2.62
N TYR A 16 1.28 23.12 1.52
CA TYR A 16 2.58 22.67 0.99
C TYR A 16 3.49 23.82 0.57
N VAL A 17 2.94 24.87 -0.02
CA VAL A 17 3.72 26.05 -0.43
C VAL A 17 4.07 26.92 0.79
N LEU A 18 3.13 27.14 1.71
CA LEU A 18 3.37 27.97 2.90
C LEU A 18 4.28 27.32 3.94
N THR A 19 4.37 25.99 3.95
CA THR A 19 5.25 25.26 4.88
C THR A 19 6.72 25.26 4.45
N GLY A 20 7.03 25.87 3.31
CA GLY A 20 8.40 26.09 2.86
C GLY A 20 9.12 24.83 2.40
N LEU A 21 8.39 23.75 2.12
CA LEU A 21 8.95 22.52 1.53
C LEU A 21 9.66 22.77 0.20
N TYR A 22 9.27 23.83 -0.52
CA TYR A 22 9.89 24.28 -1.76
C TYR A 22 10.91 25.43 -1.57
N GLY A 23 11.08 25.92 -0.34
CA GLY A 23 11.91 27.08 0.02
C GLY A 23 11.14 28.11 0.86
N GLN A 24 11.84 28.98 1.59
CA GLN A 24 11.18 29.99 2.42
C GLN A 24 10.37 30.96 1.53
N PRO A 25 9.11 31.27 1.88
CA PRO A 25 8.26 32.17 1.08
C PRO A 25 8.87 33.55 0.83
N SER A 26 9.77 33.98 1.71
CA SER A 26 10.52 35.23 1.63
C SER A 26 11.57 35.26 0.50
N ASP A 27 12.16 34.10 0.17
CA ASP A 27 13.22 33.97 -0.85
C ASP A 27 12.66 33.66 -2.24
N LEU A 28 11.52 32.96 -2.33
CA LEU A 28 10.86 32.62 -3.60
C LEU A 28 10.09 33.79 -4.23
N GLY A 29 9.69 34.76 -3.40
CA GLY A 29 8.82 35.86 -3.82
C GLY A 29 7.35 35.45 -3.97
N ALA A 30 6.45 36.34 -3.57
CA ALA A 30 5.01 36.06 -3.52
C ALA A 30 4.40 35.65 -4.88
N GLY A 31 4.97 36.12 -5.99
CA GLY A 31 4.53 35.77 -7.34
C GLY A 31 4.80 34.30 -7.71
N VAL A 32 5.96 33.75 -7.34
CA VAL A 32 6.31 32.35 -7.63
C VAL A 32 5.52 31.40 -6.73
N CYS A 33 5.34 31.75 -5.46
CA CYS A 33 4.47 31.00 -4.54
C CYS A 33 3.03 30.91 -5.08
N LEU A 34 2.47 32.01 -5.59
CA LEU A 34 1.13 31.99 -6.20
C LEU A 34 1.07 31.13 -7.47
N LEU A 35 2.11 31.19 -8.31
CA LEU A 35 2.21 30.35 -9.50
C LEU A 35 2.27 28.85 -9.14
N LEU A 36 3.06 28.48 -8.13
CA LEU A 36 3.15 27.11 -7.60
C LEU A 36 1.79 26.60 -7.10
N VAL A 37 1.07 27.40 -6.32
CA VAL A 37 -0.28 27.04 -5.84
C VAL A 37 -1.22 26.79 -7.02
N VAL A 38 -1.24 27.69 -8.01
CA VAL A 38 -2.10 27.53 -9.21
C VAL A 38 -1.72 26.27 -9.99
N GLN A 39 -0.43 25.98 -10.16
CA GLN A 39 0.05 24.79 -10.87
C GLN A 39 -0.36 23.49 -10.16
N LEU A 40 -0.22 23.43 -8.83
CA LEU A 40 -0.62 22.28 -8.03
C LEU A 40 -2.15 22.05 -8.10
N VAL A 41 -2.94 23.12 -8.03
CA VAL A 41 -4.41 23.04 -8.13
C VAL A 41 -4.85 22.58 -9.53
N MET A 42 -4.22 23.09 -10.58
CA MET A 42 -4.49 22.67 -11.95
C MET A 42 -4.12 21.20 -12.18
N ALA A 43 -2.95 20.76 -11.67
CA ALA A 43 -2.56 19.35 -11.73
C ALA A 43 -3.55 18.46 -10.96
N GLY A 44 -3.96 18.87 -9.75
CA GLY A 44 -4.97 18.16 -8.96
C GLY A 44 -6.32 18.05 -9.67
N LEU A 45 -6.76 19.11 -10.35
CA LEU A 45 -7.98 19.10 -11.15
C LEU A 45 -7.89 18.09 -12.31
N ILE A 46 -6.77 18.05 -13.03
CA ILE A 46 -6.53 17.10 -14.12
C ILE A 46 -6.63 15.67 -13.60
N VAL A 47 -6.01 15.35 -12.46
CA VAL A 47 -6.05 14.01 -11.87
C VAL A 47 -7.48 13.60 -11.48
N ILE A 48 -8.26 14.51 -10.88
CA ILE A 48 -9.66 14.25 -10.52
C ILE A 48 -10.49 13.96 -11.79
N LEU A 49 -10.31 14.74 -12.85
CA LEU A 49 -11.01 14.53 -14.12
C LEU A 49 -10.60 13.22 -14.80
N LEU A 50 -9.33 12.83 -14.69
CA LEU A 50 -8.82 11.58 -15.26
C LEU A 50 -9.41 10.36 -14.54
N ASP A 51 -9.57 10.42 -13.21
CA ASP A 51 -10.26 9.37 -12.44
C ASP A 51 -11.75 9.28 -12.85
N GLU A 52 -12.43 10.40 -13.08
CA GLU A 52 -13.81 10.39 -13.58
C GLU A 52 -13.94 9.75 -14.97
N LEU A 53 -12.99 10.03 -15.87
CA LEU A 53 -12.99 9.46 -17.21
C LEU A 53 -12.89 7.93 -17.14
N LEU A 54 -11.98 7.42 -16.30
CA LEU A 54 -11.80 5.98 -16.10
C LEU A 54 -13.02 5.34 -15.44
N GLN A 55 -13.62 5.99 -14.43
CA GLN A 55 -14.82 5.48 -13.75
C GLN A 55 -16.08 5.47 -14.63
N LYS A 56 -16.18 6.35 -15.64
CA LYS A 56 -17.30 6.38 -16.59
C LYS A 56 -17.29 5.25 -17.62
N GLY A 57 -16.41 4.25 -17.46
CA GLY A 57 -16.38 3.04 -18.27
C GLY A 57 -15.33 3.03 -19.39
N TYR A 58 -14.48 4.06 -19.47
CA TYR A 58 -13.31 4.03 -20.35
C TYR A 58 -12.13 3.25 -19.73
N GLY A 59 -12.22 2.88 -18.45
CA GLY A 59 -11.24 2.03 -17.77
C GLY A 59 -11.87 0.78 -17.17
N LEU A 60 -11.06 -0.26 -16.99
CA LEU A 60 -11.43 -1.53 -16.34
C LEU A 60 -11.66 -1.40 -14.82
N GLY A 61 -11.49 -0.20 -14.24
CA GLY A 61 -11.58 0.05 -12.80
C GLY A 61 -11.28 1.51 -12.43
N SER A 62 -10.99 1.77 -11.15
CA SER A 62 -10.77 3.13 -10.63
C SER A 62 -9.43 3.73 -11.09
N GLY A 63 -9.41 5.03 -11.41
CA GLY A 63 -8.17 5.72 -11.79
C GLY A 63 -7.18 5.82 -10.64
N ILE A 64 -7.67 6.02 -9.41
CA ILE A 64 -6.83 6.13 -8.21
C ILE A 64 -5.97 4.85 -8.02
N SER A 65 -6.58 3.66 -8.13
CA SER A 65 -5.86 2.40 -8.00
C SER A 65 -4.79 2.22 -9.09
N LEU A 66 -5.08 2.65 -10.31
CA LEU A 66 -4.13 2.54 -11.44
C LEU A 66 -2.92 3.46 -11.26
N PHE A 67 -3.10 4.70 -10.80
CA PHE A 67 -2.00 5.63 -10.56
C PHE A 67 -1.08 5.15 -9.43
N ILE A 68 -1.68 4.66 -8.34
CA ILE A 68 -0.91 4.10 -7.21
C ILE A 68 -0.08 2.90 -7.69
N ALA A 69 -0.71 1.94 -8.38
CA ALA A 69 0.00 0.76 -8.87
C ALA A 69 1.14 1.11 -9.83
N THR A 70 0.90 2.05 -10.77
CA THR A 70 1.93 2.50 -11.72
C THR A 70 3.11 3.14 -11.01
N ASN A 71 2.87 4.05 -10.06
CA ASN A 71 3.94 4.75 -9.35
C ASN A 71 4.80 3.80 -8.50
N ILE A 72 4.18 2.79 -7.88
CA ILE A 72 4.90 1.78 -7.11
C ILE A 72 5.74 0.90 -8.06
N CYS A 73 5.18 0.45 -9.18
CA CYS A 73 5.92 -0.33 -10.19
C CYS A 73 7.11 0.48 -10.77
N GLU A 74 6.90 1.76 -11.06
CA GLU A 74 7.96 2.67 -11.50
C GLU A 74 9.08 2.76 -10.47
N SER A 75 8.74 2.97 -9.19
CA SER A 75 9.73 3.03 -8.10
C SER A 75 10.53 1.74 -7.95
N ILE A 76 9.88 0.57 -8.08
CA ILE A 76 10.54 -0.74 -8.00
C ILE A 76 11.50 -0.93 -9.20
N ILE A 77 11.05 -0.63 -10.41
CA ILE A 77 11.87 -0.73 -11.62
C ILE A 77 13.05 0.23 -11.55
N TRP A 78 12.83 1.47 -11.09
CA TRP A 78 13.88 2.46 -10.91
C TRP A 78 14.92 1.98 -9.91
N LYS A 79 14.52 1.48 -8.74
CA LYS A 79 15.47 0.94 -7.74
C LYS A 79 16.21 -0.32 -8.21
N ALA A 80 15.61 -1.10 -9.11
CA ALA A 80 16.25 -2.28 -9.68
C ALA A 80 17.25 -1.95 -10.80
N PHE A 81 16.92 -0.97 -11.66
CA PHE A 81 17.59 -0.69 -12.94
C PHE A 81 18.07 0.75 -13.10
N SER A 82 18.19 1.56 -12.05
CA SER A 82 18.64 2.94 -12.17
C SER A 82 20.08 3.01 -12.72
N PRO A 83 20.32 3.77 -13.81
CA PRO A 83 21.65 3.91 -14.42
C PRO A 83 22.49 5.01 -13.75
N THR A 84 21.97 5.66 -12.71
CA THR A 84 22.63 6.72 -11.95
C THR A 84 23.79 6.15 -11.14
N THR A 85 24.92 6.86 -11.14
CA THR A 85 26.10 6.51 -10.34
C THR A 85 26.22 7.45 -9.15
N VAL A 86 26.34 6.90 -7.96
CA VAL A 86 26.65 7.65 -6.73
C VAL A 86 28.10 7.33 -6.34
N ASN A 87 28.88 8.37 -6.05
CA ASN A 87 30.29 8.19 -5.69
C ASN A 87 30.46 8.37 -4.18
N THR A 88 30.47 7.26 -3.44
CA THR A 88 30.62 7.24 -1.97
C THR A 88 32.10 7.18 -1.55
N GLY A 89 33.01 7.72 -2.38
CA GLY A 89 34.44 7.81 -2.07
C GLY A 89 35.26 6.53 -2.29
N ARG A 90 34.62 5.41 -2.70
CA ARG A 90 35.29 4.16 -3.10
C ARG A 90 35.25 3.89 -4.62
N GLY A 91 34.74 4.85 -5.40
CA GLY A 91 34.53 4.74 -6.85
C GLY A 91 33.05 4.97 -7.23
N PRO A 92 32.74 5.06 -8.53
CA PRO A 92 31.36 5.19 -8.99
C PRO A 92 30.61 3.87 -8.75
N GLU A 93 29.62 3.90 -7.87
CA GLU A 93 28.72 2.79 -7.61
C GLU A 93 27.40 3.06 -8.30
N PHE A 94 26.90 2.11 -9.11
CA PHE A 94 25.56 2.23 -9.69
C PHE A 94 24.50 2.11 -8.58
N GLU A 95 23.46 2.93 -8.66
CA GLU A 95 22.33 2.92 -7.72
C GLU A 95 21.43 1.70 -7.94
N GLY A 96 21.30 1.22 -9.18
CA GLY A 96 20.44 0.10 -9.53
C GLY A 96 21.03 -1.23 -9.05
N ALA A 97 20.26 -1.99 -8.26
CA ALA A 97 20.70 -3.27 -7.68
C ALA A 97 21.24 -4.28 -8.72
N VAL A 98 20.60 -4.35 -9.90
CA VAL A 98 20.99 -5.29 -10.96
C VAL A 98 22.19 -4.78 -11.76
N ILE A 99 22.21 -3.48 -12.08
CA ILE A 99 23.30 -2.85 -12.84
C ILE A 99 24.58 -2.83 -11.99
N ALA A 100 24.46 -2.57 -10.69
CA ALA A 100 25.54 -2.66 -9.73
C ALA A 100 26.11 -4.08 -9.63
N LEU A 101 25.28 -5.13 -9.60
CA LEU A 101 25.79 -6.52 -9.64
C LEU A 101 26.67 -6.73 -10.87
N VAL A 102 26.14 -6.39 -12.04
CA VAL A 102 26.81 -6.67 -13.31
C VAL A 102 28.11 -5.88 -13.36
N HIS A 103 28.10 -4.60 -13.01
CA HIS A 103 29.31 -3.78 -13.00
C HIS A 103 30.36 -4.27 -11.99
N LEU A 104 29.97 -4.59 -10.76
CA LEU A 104 30.88 -5.08 -9.71
C LEU A 104 31.45 -6.47 -10.05
N LEU A 105 30.64 -7.35 -10.64
CA LEU A 105 31.07 -8.69 -11.05
C LEU A 105 32.06 -8.65 -12.23
N PHE A 106 31.90 -7.70 -13.15
CA PHE A 106 32.80 -7.54 -14.31
C PHE A 106 34.08 -6.75 -13.99
N THR A 107 34.03 -5.78 -13.07
CA THR A 107 35.15 -4.84 -12.85
C THR A 107 36.11 -5.31 -11.75
N TRP A 108 35.66 -6.11 -10.77
CA TRP A 108 36.49 -6.49 -9.62
C TRP A 108 37.14 -7.89 -9.78
N PRO A 109 38.45 -8.06 -9.48
CA PRO A 109 39.14 -9.35 -9.60
C PRO A 109 38.75 -10.36 -8.51
N ASN A 110 38.32 -9.91 -7.33
CA ASN A 110 37.91 -10.76 -6.20
C ASN A 110 36.39 -11.01 -6.19
N LYS A 111 35.95 -12.04 -6.92
CA LYS A 111 34.53 -12.39 -7.10
C LYS A 111 33.76 -12.64 -5.80
N GLN A 112 34.40 -13.24 -4.79
CA GLN A 112 33.75 -13.55 -3.50
C GLN A 112 33.51 -12.30 -2.62
N LEU A 113 34.43 -11.34 -2.66
CA LEU A 113 34.29 -10.08 -1.92
C LEU A 113 33.25 -9.18 -2.60
N ALA A 114 33.30 -9.09 -3.94
CA ALA A 114 32.35 -8.33 -4.74
C ALA A 114 30.91 -8.86 -4.62
N LEU A 115 30.72 -10.18 -4.55
CA LEU A 115 29.42 -10.79 -4.24
C LEU A 115 28.94 -10.42 -2.84
N ARG A 116 29.79 -10.51 -1.81
CA ARG A 116 29.40 -10.16 -0.44
C ARG A 116 29.06 -8.67 -0.29
N GLU A 117 29.81 -7.79 -0.96
CA GLU A 117 29.57 -6.34 -0.97
C GLU A 117 28.29 -5.98 -1.74
N ALA A 118 28.00 -6.65 -2.87
CA ALA A 118 26.79 -6.45 -3.66
C ALA A 118 25.52 -7.02 -2.99
N PHE A 119 25.65 -8.01 -2.11
CA PHE A 119 24.53 -8.60 -1.37
C PHE A 119 24.24 -7.89 -0.03
N TYR A 120 25.21 -7.27 0.63
CA TYR A 120 25.08 -6.70 1.99
C TYR A 120 25.41 -5.20 2.10
N ARG A 121 25.13 -4.40 1.07
CA ARG A 121 25.36 -2.94 1.11
C ARG A 121 24.33 -2.24 2.01
N GLN A 122 24.77 -1.48 3.01
CA GLN A 122 23.82 -0.83 3.94
C GLN A 122 23.19 0.46 3.38
N ASN A 123 23.82 1.10 2.40
CA ASN A 123 23.44 2.44 1.94
C ASN A 123 22.70 2.48 0.59
N LEU A 124 22.62 1.35 -0.14
CA LEU A 124 22.04 1.31 -1.49
C LEU A 124 21.13 0.08 -1.68
N PRO A 125 20.20 0.11 -2.65
CA PRO A 125 19.40 -1.05 -3.05
C PRO A 125 20.22 -2.31 -3.28
N ASN A 126 20.05 -3.32 -2.44
CA ASN A 126 20.73 -4.60 -2.57
C ASN A 126 19.94 -5.61 -3.39
N ILE A 127 20.66 -6.63 -3.84
CA ILE A 127 20.09 -7.83 -4.46
C ILE A 127 19.34 -8.67 -3.43
N SER A 128 19.78 -8.66 -2.17
CA SER A 128 19.02 -9.25 -1.07
C SER A 128 17.61 -8.64 -0.97
N ASN A 129 17.53 -7.32 -1.14
CA ASN A 129 16.29 -6.56 -1.04
C ASN A 129 15.40 -6.84 -2.26
N LEU A 130 15.99 -6.97 -3.46
CA LEU A 130 15.27 -7.41 -4.66
C LEU A 130 14.74 -8.84 -4.50
N LEU A 131 15.55 -9.77 -4.00
CA LEU A 131 15.12 -11.14 -3.75
C LEU A 131 14.01 -11.19 -2.68
N ALA A 132 14.15 -10.41 -1.61
CA ALA A 132 13.13 -10.25 -0.58
C ALA A 132 11.81 -9.74 -1.18
N THR A 133 11.85 -8.75 -2.10
CA THR A 133 10.63 -8.29 -2.78
C THR A 133 9.96 -9.38 -3.59
N LEU A 134 10.74 -10.23 -4.28
CA LEU A 134 10.21 -11.31 -5.10
C LEU A 134 9.58 -12.41 -4.24
N VAL A 135 10.19 -12.73 -3.09
CA VAL A 135 9.64 -13.66 -2.11
C VAL A 135 8.33 -13.13 -1.51
N VAL A 136 8.31 -11.86 -1.09
CA VAL A 136 7.08 -11.22 -0.59
C VAL A 136 6.01 -11.20 -1.66
N PHE A 137 6.35 -10.82 -2.89
CA PHE A 137 5.43 -10.80 -4.03
C PHE A 137 4.78 -12.17 -4.27
N ALA A 138 5.60 -13.24 -4.29
CA ALA A 138 5.10 -14.61 -4.44
C ALA A 138 4.20 -15.04 -3.26
N ALA A 139 4.59 -14.71 -2.02
CA ALA A 139 3.81 -15.03 -0.83
C ALA A 139 2.45 -14.32 -0.84
N VAL A 140 2.40 -13.07 -1.28
CA VAL A 140 1.15 -12.29 -1.37
C VAL A 140 0.22 -12.88 -2.43
N ILE A 141 0.72 -13.23 -3.61
CA ILE A 141 -0.09 -13.88 -4.65
C ILE A 141 -0.66 -15.21 -4.14
N TYR A 142 0.15 -16.01 -3.45
CA TYR A 142 -0.29 -17.26 -2.86
C TYR A 142 -1.40 -17.05 -1.82
N LEU A 143 -1.22 -16.09 -0.92
CA LEU A 143 -2.21 -15.77 0.12
C LEU A 143 -3.50 -15.17 -0.48
N GLN A 144 -3.40 -14.44 -1.58
CA GLN A 144 -4.54 -13.87 -2.30
C GLN A 144 -5.45 -14.95 -2.90
N GLY A 145 -4.87 -16.13 -3.21
CA GLY A 145 -5.60 -17.28 -3.74
C GLY A 145 -6.55 -17.95 -2.72
N PHE A 146 -6.41 -17.68 -1.42
CA PHE A 146 -7.27 -18.30 -0.41
C PHE A 146 -8.71 -17.77 -0.47
N ARG A 147 -9.63 -18.66 -0.86
CA ARG A 147 -11.07 -18.41 -0.92
C ARG A 147 -11.85 -19.52 -0.22
N VAL A 148 -12.83 -19.10 0.58
CA VAL A 148 -13.80 -19.99 1.23
C VAL A 148 -15.05 -20.00 0.37
N GLU A 149 -15.31 -21.12 -0.30
CA GLU A 149 -16.48 -21.26 -1.17
C GLU A 149 -17.70 -21.70 -0.36
N ILE A 150 -18.73 -20.86 -0.31
CA ILE A 150 -20.00 -21.18 0.32
C ILE A 150 -20.95 -21.71 -0.77
N PRO A 151 -21.44 -22.96 -0.69
CA PRO A 151 -22.34 -23.52 -1.69
C PRO A 151 -23.71 -22.86 -1.60
N VAL A 152 -24.14 -22.25 -2.71
CA VAL A 152 -25.46 -21.61 -2.85
C VAL A 152 -26.27 -22.34 -3.93
N LYS A 153 -27.58 -22.44 -3.68
CA LYS A 153 -28.55 -22.99 -4.64
C LYS A 153 -29.55 -21.91 -4.99
N SER A 154 -29.97 -21.84 -6.26
CA SER A 154 -31.10 -21.01 -6.63
C SER A 154 -32.39 -21.59 -6.07
N SER A 155 -33.17 -20.75 -5.39
CA SER A 155 -34.54 -21.07 -4.96
C SER A 155 -35.53 -20.97 -6.11
N LYS A 156 -35.27 -20.06 -7.08
CA LYS A 156 -36.14 -19.79 -8.23
C LYS A 156 -36.04 -20.84 -9.33
N GLN A 157 -34.85 -21.40 -9.57
CA GLN A 157 -34.62 -22.42 -10.60
C GLN A 157 -34.01 -23.68 -9.97
N ARG A 158 -34.74 -24.80 -10.05
CA ARG A 158 -34.26 -26.10 -9.54
C ARG A 158 -33.06 -26.58 -10.37
N GLY A 159 -32.00 -27.03 -9.70
CA GLY A 159 -30.82 -27.63 -10.33
C GLY A 159 -29.62 -26.70 -10.49
N MET A 160 -29.80 -25.38 -10.43
CA MET A 160 -28.70 -24.43 -10.52
C MET A 160 -27.99 -24.30 -9.16
N ARG A 161 -26.81 -24.93 -9.07
CA ARG A 161 -25.87 -24.81 -7.95
C ARG A 161 -24.76 -23.84 -8.35
N GLY A 162 -24.45 -22.91 -7.47
CA GLY A 162 -23.30 -22.03 -7.59
C GLY A 162 -22.49 -22.06 -6.31
N SER A 163 -21.24 -21.59 -6.38
CA SER A 163 -20.43 -21.31 -5.21
C SER A 163 -20.31 -19.79 -5.08
N TYR A 164 -20.56 -19.27 -3.88
CA TYR A 164 -20.25 -17.88 -3.55
C TYR A 164 -18.89 -17.84 -2.84
N PRO A 165 -17.80 -17.43 -3.51
CA PRO A 165 -16.47 -17.39 -2.91
C PRO A 165 -16.33 -16.17 -1.99
N VAL A 166 -16.11 -16.41 -0.70
CA VAL A 166 -15.68 -15.40 0.27
C VAL A 166 -14.17 -15.46 0.38
N ARG A 167 -13.47 -14.42 -0.07
CA ARG A 167 -12.02 -14.36 0.03
C ARG A 167 -11.55 -14.12 1.46
N LEU A 168 -10.35 -14.60 1.76
CA LEU A 168 -9.64 -14.25 2.99
C LEU A 168 -9.44 -12.73 3.08
N PHE A 169 -9.05 -12.09 1.96
CA PHE A 169 -8.97 -10.64 1.84
C PHE A 169 -10.32 -10.04 1.43
N TYR A 170 -11.31 -10.21 2.32
CA TYR A 170 -12.70 -9.83 2.06
C TYR A 170 -12.90 -8.32 1.86
N THR A 171 -12.18 -7.49 2.63
CA THR A 171 -12.21 -6.03 2.50
C THR A 171 -11.20 -5.47 1.49
N SER A 172 -10.54 -6.35 0.72
CA SER A 172 -9.47 -5.99 -0.20
C SER A 172 -8.38 -5.14 0.49
N ASN A 173 -7.92 -4.08 -0.20
CA ASN A 173 -6.73 -3.28 0.12
C ASN A 173 -7.05 -1.99 0.85
N MET A 174 -8.33 -1.72 1.09
CA MET A 174 -8.79 -0.46 1.67
C MET A 174 -8.27 -0.25 3.11
N PRO A 175 -8.22 -1.26 4.00
CA PRO A 175 -7.74 -1.05 5.37
C PRO A 175 -6.27 -0.62 5.44
N ILE A 176 -5.41 -1.23 4.61
CA ILE A 176 -3.98 -0.85 4.55
C ILE A 176 -3.78 0.51 3.89
N MET A 177 -4.59 0.83 2.87
CA MET A 177 -4.58 2.16 2.25
C MET A 177 -4.99 3.26 3.25
N LEU A 178 -6.06 3.02 4.02
CA LEU A 178 -6.53 3.97 5.04
C LEU A 178 -5.52 4.13 6.18
N GLN A 179 -4.91 3.03 6.65
CA GLN A 179 -3.87 3.09 7.67
C GLN A 179 -2.64 3.85 7.18
N SER A 180 -2.19 3.60 5.95
CA SER A 180 -1.02 4.28 5.35
C SER A 180 -1.30 5.77 5.13
N ALA A 181 -2.50 6.12 4.66
CA ALA A 181 -2.91 7.52 4.51
C ALA A 181 -3.02 8.23 5.87
N LEU A 182 -3.57 7.56 6.88
CA LEU A 182 -3.68 8.11 8.23
C LEU A 182 -2.30 8.37 8.85
N SER A 183 -1.39 7.39 8.79
CA SER A 183 -0.03 7.54 9.29
C SER A 183 0.73 8.64 8.56
N SER A 184 0.64 8.69 7.22
CA SER A 184 1.25 9.77 6.41
C SER A 184 0.73 11.15 6.79
N ASN A 185 -0.58 11.31 6.99
CA ASN A 185 -1.17 12.57 7.42
C ASN A 185 -0.72 12.96 8.85
N ILE A 186 -0.64 12.00 9.76
CA ILE A 186 -0.15 12.23 11.13
C ILE A 186 1.32 12.66 11.08
N PHE A 187 2.15 12.01 10.29
CA PHE A 187 3.56 12.37 10.13
C PHE A 187 3.72 13.79 9.59
N LEU A 188 2.98 14.13 8.52
CA LEU A 188 2.98 15.47 7.94
C LEU A 188 2.56 16.53 8.97
N ILE A 189 1.47 16.31 9.71
CA ILE A 189 1.01 17.26 10.73
C ILE A 189 2.05 17.39 11.85
N SER A 190 2.62 16.27 12.29
CA SER A 190 3.63 16.28 13.35
C SER A 190 4.92 17.02 12.92
N GLN A 191 5.34 16.85 11.67
CA GLN A 191 6.50 17.55 11.10
C GLN A 191 6.24 19.06 11.02
N MET A 192 5.03 19.46 10.61
CA MET A 192 4.64 20.88 10.59
C MET A 192 4.54 21.49 11.99
N LEU A 193 4.04 20.73 12.96
CA LEU A 193 3.90 21.21 14.32
C LEU A 193 5.29 21.38 14.96
N TYR A 194 6.20 20.46 14.68
CA TYR A 194 7.60 20.52 15.12
C TYR A 194 8.37 21.70 14.49
N SER A 195 8.16 21.98 13.19
CA SER A 195 8.84 23.09 12.52
C SER A 195 8.39 24.47 13.00
N ARG A 196 7.18 24.58 13.57
CA ARG A 196 6.62 25.85 14.07
C ARG A 196 6.75 26.02 15.59
N PHE A 197 6.74 24.93 16.36
CA PHE A 197 6.72 24.96 17.82
C PHE A 197 7.65 23.90 18.44
N SER A 198 8.96 24.04 18.22
CA SER A 198 9.98 23.10 18.72
C SER A 198 10.06 23.02 20.25
N ASP A 199 9.70 24.09 20.98
CA ASP A 199 9.86 24.19 22.43
C ASP A 199 8.69 23.64 23.27
N ASN A 200 7.59 23.23 22.64
CA ASN A 200 6.41 22.75 23.38
C ASN A 200 6.57 21.26 23.76
N LEU A 201 6.43 20.95 25.06
CA LEU A 201 6.47 19.58 25.59
C LEU A 201 5.49 18.62 24.89
N LEU A 202 4.30 19.10 24.51
CA LEU A 202 3.32 18.29 23.76
C LEU A 202 3.78 17.98 22.33
N VAL A 203 4.51 18.89 21.69
CA VAL A 203 5.02 18.71 20.33
C VAL A 203 6.19 17.75 20.32
N GLY A 204 7.08 17.85 21.32
CA GLY A 204 8.13 16.86 21.55
C GLY A 204 7.59 15.45 21.85
N LEU A 205 6.45 15.33 22.54
CA LEU A 205 5.79 14.04 22.79
C LEU A 205 5.19 13.43 21.50
N ILE A 206 4.66 14.28 20.60
CA ILE A 206 4.09 13.84 19.31
C ILE A 206 5.19 13.35 18.38
N GLY A 207 6.30 14.07 18.26
CA GLY A 207 7.45 13.61 17.48
C GLY A 207 8.55 14.66 17.32
N THR A 208 9.79 14.31 17.65
CA THR A 208 10.98 15.07 17.26
C THR A 208 11.46 14.57 15.91
N TRP A 209 11.66 15.49 14.99
CA TRP A 209 12.11 15.19 13.64
C TRP A 209 13.54 15.70 13.47
N GLU A 210 14.49 14.80 13.20
CA GLU A 210 15.89 15.17 12.97
C GLU A 210 16.36 14.60 11.62
N PRO A 211 17.13 15.38 10.83
CA PRO A 211 17.77 14.85 9.64
C PRO A 211 18.92 13.91 10.04
N LYS A 212 18.92 12.68 9.51
CA LYS A 212 20.02 11.73 9.72
C LYS A 212 21.14 12.00 8.71
N GLU A 213 22.40 11.90 9.15
CA GLU A 213 23.60 12.17 8.33
C GLU A 213 23.52 11.45 6.97
N GLY A 214 23.55 12.22 5.87
CA GLY A 214 23.58 11.69 4.50
C GLY A 214 22.24 11.58 3.77
N SER A 215 21.10 11.94 4.37
CA SER A 215 19.82 12.05 3.66
C SER A 215 19.07 13.32 4.03
N ALA A 216 18.48 14.01 3.05
CA ALA A 216 17.62 15.18 3.27
C ALA A 216 16.23 14.81 3.86
N GLN A 217 16.03 13.54 4.23
CA GLN A 217 14.77 13.01 4.71
C GLN A 217 14.76 13.12 6.24
N LEU A 218 13.77 13.83 6.78
CA LEU A 218 13.60 13.93 8.23
C LEU A 218 13.09 12.58 8.76
N PHE A 219 13.80 12.04 9.73
CA PHE A 219 13.34 10.87 10.47
C PHE A 219 12.83 11.31 11.83
N ALA A 220 11.71 10.73 12.27
CA ALA A 220 11.29 10.87 13.65
C ALA A 220 12.34 10.16 14.52
N THR A 221 13.02 10.87 15.42
CA THR A 221 14.04 10.29 16.32
C THR A 221 13.49 9.98 17.71
N SER A 222 12.43 10.66 18.14
CA SER A 222 11.71 10.34 19.39
C SER A 222 10.23 10.77 19.32
N GLY A 223 9.37 10.16 20.14
CA GLY A 223 7.94 10.51 20.27
C GLY A 223 6.95 9.48 19.72
N ALA A 224 5.65 9.79 19.76
CA ALA A 224 4.60 8.90 19.25
C ALA A 224 4.76 8.59 17.75
N ALA A 225 5.26 9.55 16.96
CA ALA A 225 5.58 9.37 15.56
C ALA A 225 6.75 8.39 15.33
N TYR A 226 7.69 8.27 16.28
CA TYR A 226 8.74 7.27 16.24
C TYR A 226 8.14 5.86 16.30
N TYR A 227 7.27 5.58 17.28
CA TYR A 227 6.62 4.26 17.43
C TYR A 227 5.69 3.86 16.27
N MET A 228 5.19 4.85 15.51
CA MET A 228 4.35 4.60 14.34
C MET A 228 5.18 4.42 13.06
N SER A 229 6.45 4.79 13.04
CA SER A 229 7.30 4.69 11.86
C SER A 229 7.89 3.28 11.73
N PRO A 230 7.98 2.74 10.50
CA PRO A 230 8.58 1.43 10.28
C PRO A 230 10.08 1.46 10.59
N PRO A 231 10.63 0.41 11.23
CA PRO A 231 12.08 0.27 11.37
C PRO A 231 12.71 0.12 9.98
N LEU A 232 13.76 0.89 9.69
CA LEU A 232 14.35 1.02 8.36
C LEU A 232 15.28 -0.14 8.01
N ASN A 233 15.91 -0.74 9.02
CA ASN A 233 16.91 -1.79 8.86
C ASN A 233 16.68 -2.94 9.82
N PHE A 234 17.01 -4.15 9.38
CA PHE A 234 17.01 -5.36 10.22
C PHE A 234 17.90 -5.19 11.46
N THR A 235 19.01 -4.46 11.34
CA THR A 235 19.90 -4.10 12.44
C THR A 235 19.26 -3.13 13.43
N GLU A 236 18.50 -2.14 12.98
CA GLU A 236 17.78 -1.20 13.86
C GLU A 236 16.62 -1.91 14.58
N ALA A 237 15.94 -2.84 13.91
CA ALA A 237 14.89 -3.65 14.53
C ALA A 237 15.43 -4.55 15.67
N LEU A 238 16.67 -5.04 15.53
CA LEU A 238 17.36 -5.85 16.55
C LEU A 238 17.91 -5.03 17.71
N LEU A 239 18.30 -3.78 17.47
CA LEU A 239 18.81 -2.88 18.49
C LEU A 239 17.69 -2.39 19.42
N ASP A 240 16.52 -2.08 18.86
CA ASP A 240 15.35 -1.60 19.62
C ASP A 240 14.15 -2.58 19.50
N PRO A 241 14.16 -3.71 20.23
CA PRO A 241 13.11 -4.73 20.15
C PRO A 241 11.75 -4.21 20.67
N ILE A 242 11.76 -3.25 21.60
CA ILE A 242 10.53 -2.64 22.13
C ILE A 242 9.84 -1.80 21.06
N HIS A 243 10.60 -1.00 20.32
CA HIS A 243 10.07 -0.20 19.21
C HIS A 243 9.42 -1.08 18.15
N THR A 244 10.14 -2.13 17.73
CA THR A 244 9.64 -3.11 16.78
C THR A 244 8.36 -3.79 17.28
N ALA A 245 8.31 -4.23 18.54
CA ALA A 245 7.12 -4.88 19.10
C ALA A 245 5.88 -3.95 19.13
N VAL A 246 6.08 -2.67 19.50
CA VAL A 246 5.00 -1.67 19.52
C VAL A 246 4.51 -1.38 18.10
N TYR A 247 5.42 -1.22 17.13
CA TYR A 247 5.08 -1.02 15.72
C TYR A 247 4.25 -2.20 15.17
N ILE A 248 4.66 -3.44 15.45
CA ILE A 248 3.95 -4.65 15.02
C ILE A 248 2.54 -4.69 15.62
N ALA A 249 2.43 -4.46 16.93
CA ALA A 249 1.15 -4.46 17.63
C ALA A 249 0.22 -3.36 17.08
N TYR A 250 0.76 -2.16 16.87
CA TYR A 250 0.02 -1.04 16.30
C TYR A 250 -0.48 -1.35 14.88
N MET A 251 0.39 -1.86 14.00
CA MET A 251 0.04 -2.15 12.61
C MET A 251 -1.03 -3.25 12.51
N LEU A 252 -0.87 -4.35 13.26
CA LEU A 252 -1.83 -5.45 13.28
C LEU A 252 -3.18 -5.02 13.84
N THR A 253 -3.19 -4.29 14.95
CA THR A 253 -4.43 -3.83 15.59
C THR A 253 -5.15 -2.79 14.73
N ALA A 254 -4.42 -1.82 14.18
CA ALA A 254 -4.97 -0.82 13.27
C ALA A 254 -5.58 -1.48 12.03
N CYS A 255 -4.86 -2.38 11.35
CA CYS A 255 -5.37 -3.06 10.17
C CYS A 255 -6.59 -3.96 10.48
N ALA A 256 -6.61 -4.64 11.62
CA ALA A 256 -7.75 -5.48 12.01
C ALA A 256 -8.99 -4.65 12.38
N VAL A 257 -8.82 -3.53 13.09
CA VAL A 257 -9.91 -2.61 13.45
C VAL A 257 -10.45 -1.93 12.21
N PHE A 258 -9.59 -1.38 11.35
CA PHE A 258 -10.02 -0.75 10.10
C PHE A 258 -10.69 -1.73 9.15
N SER A 259 -10.24 -2.98 9.09
CA SER A 259 -10.95 -3.99 8.29
C SER A 259 -12.35 -4.24 8.81
N LYS A 260 -12.54 -4.41 10.13
CA LYS A 260 -13.88 -4.61 10.70
C LYS A 260 -14.82 -3.44 10.46
N THR A 261 -14.37 -2.21 10.71
CA THR A 261 -15.18 -1.01 10.49
C THR A 261 -15.49 -0.80 9.01
N TRP A 262 -14.55 -1.15 8.13
CA TRP A 262 -14.76 -1.04 6.69
C TRP A 262 -15.87 -1.96 6.16
N ILE A 263 -16.02 -3.18 6.69
CA ILE A 263 -17.11 -4.08 6.28
C ILE A 263 -18.49 -3.44 6.51
N GLU A 264 -18.65 -2.74 7.64
CA GLU A 264 -19.90 -2.09 8.01
C GLU A 264 -20.18 -0.87 7.11
N VAL A 265 -19.14 -0.09 6.78
CA VAL A 265 -19.27 1.10 5.92
C VAL A 265 -19.44 0.74 4.44
N SER A 266 -18.78 -0.33 3.99
CA SER A 266 -18.78 -0.77 2.58
C SER A 266 -20.08 -1.46 2.16
N GLY A 267 -21.06 -1.62 3.06
CA GLY A 267 -22.29 -2.36 2.78
C GLY A 267 -22.05 -3.85 2.45
N SER A 268 -20.89 -4.37 2.86
CA SER A 268 -20.53 -5.79 2.72
C SER A 268 -20.73 -6.53 4.04
N SER A 269 -21.57 -5.97 4.92
CA SER A 269 -21.87 -6.58 6.21
C SER A 269 -22.56 -7.93 6.00
N PRO A 270 -22.43 -8.87 6.95
CA PRO A 270 -23.13 -10.17 6.85
C PRO A 270 -24.63 -10.03 6.64
N ARG A 271 -25.22 -8.92 7.10
CA ARG A 271 -26.63 -8.60 6.94
C ARG A 271 -26.95 -8.13 5.52
N ASP A 272 -26.12 -7.27 4.95
CA ASP A 272 -26.30 -6.73 3.60
C ASP A 272 -26.08 -7.82 2.54
N VAL A 273 -25.05 -8.64 2.71
CA VAL A 273 -24.77 -9.79 1.83
C VAL A 273 -25.91 -10.81 1.90
N ALA A 274 -26.42 -11.11 3.10
CA ALA A 274 -27.57 -12.00 3.25
C ALA A 274 -28.83 -11.44 2.57
N LYS A 275 -29.05 -10.12 2.65
CA LYS A 275 -30.15 -9.44 1.96
C LYS A 275 -29.98 -9.51 0.45
N GLN A 276 -28.78 -9.25 -0.07
CA GLN A 276 -28.46 -9.33 -1.49
C GLN A 276 -28.67 -10.74 -2.06
N LEU A 277 -28.18 -11.77 -1.35
CA LEU A 277 -28.40 -13.17 -1.74
C LEU A 277 -29.89 -13.53 -1.76
N LYS A 278 -30.65 -13.01 -0.78
CA LYS A 278 -32.11 -13.21 -0.71
C LYS A 278 -32.84 -12.55 -1.88
N GLU A 279 -32.49 -11.32 -2.24
CA GLU A 279 -33.07 -10.59 -3.38
C GLU A 279 -32.78 -11.31 -4.71
N GLN A 280 -31.59 -11.89 -4.85
CA GLN A 280 -31.22 -12.75 -5.98
C GLN A 280 -31.94 -14.11 -5.99
N GLY A 281 -32.61 -14.48 -4.90
CA GLY A 281 -33.28 -15.78 -4.76
C GLY A 281 -32.30 -16.92 -4.55
N LEU A 282 -31.10 -16.64 -4.04
CA LEU A 282 -30.08 -17.63 -3.69
C LEU A 282 -30.25 -18.03 -2.21
N VAL A 283 -30.24 -19.33 -1.94
CA VAL A 283 -30.30 -19.89 -0.59
C VAL A 283 -29.11 -20.81 -0.40
N MET A 284 -28.48 -20.79 0.77
CA MET A 284 -27.38 -21.70 1.06
C MET A 284 -27.81 -23.17 0.98
N ALA A 285 -26.99 -24.04 0.38
CA ALA A 285 -27.28 -25.46 0.31
C ALA A 285 -27.34 -26.06 1.74
N GLY A 286 -28.38 -26.86 2.03
CA GLY A 286 -28.56 -27.52 3.33
C GLY A 286 -29.16 -26.65 4.45
N HIS A 287 -29.27 -25.33 4.29
CA HIS A 287 -29.73 -24.42 5.34
C HIS A 287 -31.04 -23.70 4.97
N ARG A 288 -31.89 -23.43 5.97
CA ARG A 288 -33.04 -22.52 5.83
C ARG A 288 -32.54 -21.07 5.72
N GLU A 289 -33.35 -20.17 5.18
CA GLU A 289 -32.99 -18.76 4.98
C GLU A 289 -32.48 -18.07 6.26
N GLN A 290 -33.06 -18.38 7.43
CA GLN A 290 -32.62 -17.82 8.71
C GLN A 290 -31.23 -18.33 9.15
N SER A 291 -30.89 -19.58 8.83
CA SER A 291 -29.58 -20.16 9.15
C SER A 291 -28.46 -19.66 8.23
N MET A 292 -28.78 -19.19 7.02
CA MET A 292 -27.79 -18.58 6.11
C MET A 292 -27.13 -17.36 6.76
N TYR A 293 -27.91 -16.47 7.37
CA TYR A 293 -27.36 -15.30 8.07
C TYR A 293 -26.45 -15.69 9.24
N LYS A 294 -26.78 -16.77 9.97
CA LYS A 294 -25.98 -17.23 11.11
C LYS A 294 -24.59 -17.73 10.68
N GLU A 295 -24.52 -18.44 9.56
CA GLU A 295 -23.24 -18.87 8.97
C GLU A 295 -22.44 -17.68 8.41
N LEU A 296 -23.08 -16.78 7.65
CA LEU A 296 -22.41 -15.57 7.14
C LEU A 296 -21.85 -14.69 8.25
N LYS A 297 -22.60 -14.54 9.36
CA LYS A 297 -22.17 -13.78 10.54
C LYS A 297 -20.95 -14.41 11.24
N ARG A 298 -20.76 -15.74 11.12
CA ARG A 298 -19.58 -16.43 11.66
C ARG A 298 -18.38 -16.28 10.73
N VAL A 299 -18.58 -16.40 9.42
CA VAL A 299 -17.49 -16.45 8.43
C VAL A 299 -16.97 -15.07 8.05
N ILE A 300 -17.84 -14.09 7.75
CA ILE A 300 -17.40 -12.79 7.19
C ILE A 300 -16.56 -11.97 8.18
N PRO A 301 -16.99 -11.75 9.45
CA PRO A 301 -16.21 -10.94 10.39
C PRO A 301 -14.89 -11.60 10.80
N THR A 302 -14.85 -12.95 10.85
CA THR A 302 -13.62 -13.69 11.16
C THR A 302 -12.66 -13.65 9.98
N ALA A 303 -13.15 -13.86 8.75
CA ALA A 303 -12.36 -13.76 7.53
C ALA A 303 -11.76 -12.36 7.37
N ALA A 304 -12.55 -11.30 7.60
CA ALA A 304 -12.05 -9.93 7.45
C ALA A 304 -11.07 -9.52 8.55
N ALA A 305 -11.35 -9.84 9.83
CA ALA A 305 -10.42 -9.54 10.91
C ALA A 305 -9.08 -10.26 10.73
N PHE A 306 -9.14 -11.54 10.33
CA PHE A 306 -7.95 -12.33 10.05
C PHE A 306 -7.24 -11.86 8.78
N GLY A 307 -7.98 -11.55 7.72
CA GLY A 307 -7.45 -10.99 6.48
C GLY A 307 -6.73 -9.66 6.71
N GLY A 308 -7.33 -8.73 7.45
CA GLY A 308 -6.70 -7.46 7.82
C GLY A 308 -5.44 -7.65 8.66
N ALA A 309 -5.46 -8.57 9.63
CA ALA A 309 -4.28 -8.91 10.42
C ALA A 309 -3.17 -9.56 9.57
N CYS A 310 -3.51 -10.46 8.65
CA CYS A 310 -2.55 -11.08 7.72
C CYS A 310 -1.91 -10.05 6.79
N ILE A 311 -2.68 -9.11 6.24
CA ILE A 311 -2.12 -8.00 5.43
C ILE A 311 -1.14 -7.16 6.27
N GLY A 312 -1.54 -6.81 7.50
CA GLY A 312 -0.66 -6.06 8.41
C GLY A 312 0.63 -6.82 8.73
N ALA A 313 0.54 -8.13 8.99
CA ALA A 313 1.69 -8.98 9.26
C ALA A 313 2.64 -9.07 8.04
N LEU A 314 2.09 -9.20 6.83
CA LEU A 314 2.88 -9.22 5.60
C LEU A 314 3.57 -7.88 5.34
N SER A 315 2.92 -6.76 5.66
CA SER A 315 3.52 -5.43 5.50
C SER A 315 4.73 -5.28 6.40
N VAL A 316 4.54 -5.57 7.70
CA VAL A 316 5.61 -5.59 8.69
C VAL A 316 6.75 -6.50 8.26
N ALA A 317 6.44 -7.73 7.84
CA ALA A 317 7.45 -8.69 7.42
C ALA A 317 8.24 -8.16 6.21
N SER A 318 7.56 -7.53 5.25
CA SER A 318 8.19 -6.93 4.08
C SER A 318 9.07 -5.72 4.44
N ASP A 319 8.62 -4.89 5.38
CA ASP A 319 9.40 -3.74 5.87
C ASP A 319 10.65 -4.23 6.62
N LEU A 320 10.53 -5.26 7.47
CA LEU A 320 11.65 -5.85 8.22
C LEU A 320 12.66 -6.60 7.34
N LEU A 321 12.19 -7.23 6.26
CA LEU A 321 13.05 -7.91 5.28
C LEU A 321 13.82 -6.91 4.38
N GLY A 322 13.53 -5.61 4.49
CA GLY A 322 14.18 -4.57 3.68
C GLY A 322 13.79 -4.64 2.20
N ALA A 323 12.55 -5.00 1.89
CA ALA A 323 12.08 -5.04 0.51
C ALA A 323 12.31 -3.69 -0.22
N LEU A 324 12.67 -3.73 -1.52
CA LEU A 324 12.77 -2.53 -2.36
C LEU A 324 11.40 -1.85 -2.51
N GLY A 325 11.20 -0.78 -1.74
CA GLY A 325 9.93 -0.07 -1.63
C GLY A 325 9.29 -0.28 -0.26
N SER A 326 8.29 0.52 0.11
CA SER A 326 7.55 0.22 1.34
C SER A 326 6.76 -1.08 1.15
N GLY A 327 6.79 -1.96 2.14
CA GLY A 327 6.01 -3.20 2.15
C GLY A 327 4.52 -2.95 1.92
N THR A 328 4.00 -1.84 2.45
CA THR A 328 2.63 -1.38 2.17
C THR A 328 2.39 -1.14 0.68
N GLY A 329 3.33 -0.50 -0.02
CA GLY A 329 3.23 -0.20 -1.45
C GLY A 329 3.24 -1.47 -2.29
N ILE A 330 4.17 -2.39 -2.03
CA ILE A 330 4.24 -3.66 -2.76
C ILE A 330 2.93 -4.43 -2.63
N LEU A 331 2.38 -4.52 -1.41
CA LEU A 331 1.10 -5.17 -1.16
C LEU A 331 -0.04 -4.51 -1.94
N LEU A 332 -0.13 -3.18 -1.94
CA LEU A 332 -1.13 -2.43 -2.69
C LEU A 332 -1.03 -2.70 -4.20
N ALA A 333 0.17 -2.66 -4.77
CA ALA A 333 0.36 -2.88 -6.20
C ALA A 333 -0.07 -4.30 -6.61
N VAL A 334 0.40 -5.33 -5.89
CA VAL A 334 0.07 -6.74 -6.19
C VAL A 334 -1.44 -6.98 -6.15
N THR A 335 -2.07 -6.51 -5.10
CA THR A 335 -3.49 -6.76 -4.87
C THR A 335 -4.38 -5.96 -5.82
N ILE A 336 -3.98 -4.74 -6.20
CA ILE A 336 -4.66 -3.97 -7.25
C ILE A 336 -4.56 -4.71 -8.59
N ILE A 337 -3.35 -5.11 -9.00
CA ILE A 337 -3.12 -5.83 -10.26
C ILE A 337 -3.93 -7.14 -10.29
N TYR A 338 -3.94 -7.89 -9.18
CA TYR A 338 -4.71 -9.11 -9.07
C TYR A 338 -6.22 -8.87 -9.19
N SER A 339 -6.73 -7.79 -8.58
CA SER A 339 -8.13 -7.40 -8.70
C SER A 339 -8.50 -7.06 -10.15
N TYR A 340 -7.63 -6.33 -10.87
CA TYR A 340 -7.84 -6.04 -12.29
C TYR A 340 -7.79 -7.29 -13.16
N PHE A 341 -6.80 -8.16 -12.92
CA PHE A 341 -6.67 -9.43 -13.61
C PHE A 341 -7.95 -10.26 -13.48
N GLU A 342 -8.55 -10.27 -12.29
CA GLU A 342 -9.76 -11.05 -12.05
C GLU A 342 -11.02 -10.42 -12.66
N ILE A 343 -11.14 -9.09 -12.64
CA ILE A 343 -12.22 -8.39 -13.36
C ILE A 343 -12.10 -8.71 -14.85
N ALA A 344 -10.91 -8.57 -15.42
CA ALA A 344 -10.62 -8.91 -16.80
C ALA A 344 -10.84 -10.39 -17.10
N ALA A 345 -10.52 -11.31 -16.18
CA ALA A 345 -10.79 -12.72 -16.34
C ALA A 345 -12.30 -13.01 -16.30
N LYS A 346 -13.08 -12.39 -15.41
CA LYS A 346 -14.54 -12.56 -15.34
C LYS A 346 -15.26 -11.98 -16.55
N GLU A 347 -14.83 -10.82 -17.03
CA GLU A 347 -15.38 -10.18 -18.23
C GLU A 347 -14.90 -10.88 -19.50
N GLY A 348 -13.63 -11.27 -19.54
CA GLY A 348 -12.99 -12.00 -20.64
C GLY A 348 -13.47 -13.45 -20.77
N ASP A 349 -13.83 -14.12 -19.68
CA ASP A 349 -14.43 -15.47 -19.72
C ASP A 349 -15.89 -15.44 -20.20
N MET A 350 -16.54 -14.26 -20.21
CA MET A 350 -17.79 -14.04 -20.97
C MET A 350 -17.57 -13.70 -22.46
N ALA A 351 -16.35 -13.35 -22.89
CA ALA A 351 -16.07 -12.89 -24.25
C ALA A 351 -15.04 -13.73 -25.06
N GLY A 352 -14.24 -14.62 -24.45
CA GLY A 352 -13.05 -15.12 -25.15
C GLY A 352 -12.44 -16.47 -24.74
N LEU A 353 -12.92 -17.18 -23.71
CA LEU A 353 -12.28 -18.45 -23.28
C LEU A 353 -13.12 -19.73 -23.47
N LYS A 354 -14.08 -19.72 -24.40
CA LYS A 354 -14.75 -20.96 -24.85
C LYS A 354 -14.06 -21.65 -26.04
N GLY A 355 -12.87 -21.18 -26.46
CA GLY A 355 -12.21 -21.61 -27.70
C GLY A 355 -10.84 -22.29 -27.58
N MET A 356 -10.19 -22.34 -26.41
CA MET A 356 -8.79 -22.85 -26.33
C MET A 356 -8.51 -23.79 -25.15
N VAL A 357 -9.48 -24.62 -24.74
CA VAL A 357 -9.19 -25.82 -23.95
C VAL A 357 -10.02 -26.99 -24.46
N LEU A 358 -9.66 -27.45 -25.66
CA LEU A 358 -9.91 -28.82 -26.13
C LEU A 358 -8.80 -29.13 -27.14
N GLY A 359 -7.69 -29.60 -26.59
CA GLY A 359 -6.49 -30.08 -27.27
C GLY A 359 -5.67 -30.88 -26.28
#